data_AF-A0AAV3PUR1-F1
#
_entry.id   AF-A0AAV3PUR1-F1
#
_cell.length_a   1.000
_cell.length_b   1.000
_cell.length_c   1.000
_cell.angle_alpha   90.00
_cell.angle_beta   90.00
_cell.angle_gamma   90.00
#
_symmetry.space_group_name_H-M   'P 1'
#
loop_
_entity.id
_entity.type
_entity.pdbx_description
1 polymer ?
#
loop_
_entity_poly.entity_id
_entity_poly.type
_entity_poly.pdbx_seq_one_letter_code
_entity_poly.pdbx_strand_id
1 'polypeptide(L)'
;MFRKNPQFIAVSKSKIEEVVKVLFSSGKYEISDIVSHPGVVMISVENRLKPRLQVLKILEDLNLIEKWPAIWNVYLATDDLFTKKFLAPNLNAHGDAHFPVNKLLKQGPSSNIAAVQS
;
A
#
# COMPACT_ATOMS: atom_id res chain seq x y z
N MET A 1 -0.28 -3.00 -22.63
CA MET A 1 -0.46 -3.68 -21.33
C MET A 1 -0.05 -5.16 -21.42
N PHE A 2 -0.79 -6.01 -22.14
CA PHE A 2 -0.58 -7.46 -22.20
C PHE A 2 0.75 -7.92 -22.84
N ARG A 3 1.22 -7.24 -23.89
CA ARG A 3 2.51 -7.58 -24.55
C ARG A 3 3.73 -7.36 -23.65
N LYS A 4 3.66 -6.46 -22.68
CA LYS A 4 4.78 -6.09 -21.80
C LYS A 4 4.81 -6.92 -20.51
N ASN A 5 3.67 -7.50 -20.11
CA ASN A 5 3.53 -8.29 -18.90
C ASN A 5 2.49 -9.40 -19.16
N PRO A 6 2.89 -10.51 -19.80
CA PRO A 6 1.98 -11.61 -20.14
C PRO A 6 1.27 -12.21 -18.92
N GLN A 7 1.90 -12.15 -17.75
CA GLN A 7 1.33 -12.59 -16.48
C GLN A 7 0.07 -11.81 -16.06
N PHE A 8 -0.18 -10.63 -16.65
CA PHE A 8 -1.41 -9.89 -16.45
C PHE A 8 -2.65 -10.65 -16.98
N ILE A 9 -2.48 -11.55 -17.96
CA ILE A 9 -3.56 -12.39 -18.51
C ILE A 9 -4.07 -13.39 -17.46
N ALA A 10 -3.21 -13.81 -16.53
CA ALA A 10 -3.56 -14.74 -15.46
C ALA A 10 -4.28 -14.06 -14.27
N VAL A 11 -4.40 -12.73 -14.27
CA VAL A 11 -5.04 -11.99 -13.18
C VAL A 11 -6.55 -12.12 -13.33
N SER A 12 -7.21 -12.59 -12.27
CA SER A 12 -8.67 -12.74 -12.28
C SER A 12 -9.36 -11.37 -12.32
N LYS A 13 -10.53 -11.31 -12.97
CA LYS A 13 -11.37 -10.10 -12.99
C LYS A 13 -11.65 -9.57 -11.57
N SER A 14 -12.01 -10.47 -10.65
CA SER A 14 -12.26 -10.14 -9.24
C SER A 14 -11.05 -9.45 -8.59
N LYS A 15 -9.83 -9.91 -8.90
CA LYS A 15 -8.60 -9.28 -8.39
C LYS A 15 -8.42 -7.85 -8.91
N ILE A 16 -8.70 -7.61 -10.19
CA ILE A 16 -8.61 -6.28 -10.79
C ILE A 16 -9.63 -5.35 -10.15
N GLU A 17 -10.88 -5.80 -9.98
CA GLU A 17 -11.94 -5.02 -9.33
C GLU A 17 -11.59 -4.66 -7.88
N GLU A 18 -11.00 -5.61 -7.14
CA GLU A 18 -10.52 -5.40 -5.77
C GLU A 18 -9.45 -4.29 -5.73
N VAL A 19 -8.45 -4.37 -6.60
CA VAL A 19 -7.35 -3.38 -6.68
C VAL A 19 -7.88 -2.01 -7.07
N VAL A 20 -8.75 -1.93 -8.09
CA VAL A 20 -9.37 -0.67 -8.54
C VAL A 20 -10.17 -0.05 -7.41
N LYS A 21 -11.00 -0.83 -6.71
CA LYS A 21 -11.79 -0.36 -5.57
C LYS A 21 -10.93 0.23 -4.46
N VAL A 22 -9.82 -0.43 -4.12
CA VAL A 22 -8.88 0.03 -3.07
C VAL A 22 -8.10 1.26 -3.49
N LEU A 23 -7.67 1.36 -4.75
CA LEU A 23 -6.98 2.54 -5.25
C LEU A 23 -7.92 3.74 -5.30
N PHE A 24 -9.14 3.57 -5.79
CA PHE A 24 -10.06 4.69 -5.99
C PHE A 24 -10.67 5.17 -4.68
N SER A 25 -10.76 4.30 -3.66
CA SER A 25 -11.15 4.73 -2.32
C SER A 25 -10.15 5.69 -1.67
N SER A 26 -8.90 5.72 -2.13
CA SER A 26 -7.95 6.75 -1.70
C SER A 26 -8.25 8.14 -2.28
N GLY A 27 -8.91 8.21 -3.45
CA GLY A 27 -9.15 9.45 -4.18
C GLY A 27 -7.89 10.09 -4.80
N LYS A 28 -6.75 9.38 -4.80
CA LYS A 28 -5.44 9.91 -5.23
C LYS A 28 -4.92 9.31 -6.53
N TYR A 29 -5.60 8.29 -7.05
CA TYR A 29 -5.21 7.58 -8.26
C TYR A 29 -6.41 7.41 -9.19
N GLU A 30 -6.14 7.40 -10.49
CA GLU A 30 -7.12 7.27 -11.55
C GLU A 30 -6.92 5.99 -12.39
N ILE A 31 -7.84 5.72 -13.32
CA ILE A 31 -7.71 4.60 -14.28
C ILE A 31 -6.41 4.73 -15.10
N SER A 32 -6.04 5.96 -15.47
CA SER A 32 -4.85 6.27 -16.27
C SER A 32 -3.56 5.77 -15.59
N ASP A 33 -3.48 5.86 -14.26
CA ASP A 33 -2.35 5.36 -13.47
C ASP A 33 -2.21 3.85 -13.57
N ILE A 34 -3.33 3.12 -13.51
CA ILE A 34 -3.37 1.65 -13.58
C ILE A 34 -3.01 1.17 -14.98
N VAL A 35 -3.55 1.82 -16.02
CA VAL A 35 -3.27 1.48 -17.43
C VAL A 35 -1.80 1.69 -17.76
N SER A 36 -1.20 2.77 -17.23
CA SER A 36 0.22 3.08 -17.38
C SER A 36 1.10 2.10 -16.61
N HIS A 37 0.61 1.58 -15.48
CA HIS A 37 1.35 0.75 -14.55
C HIS A 37 0.59 -0.54 -14.17
N PRO A 38 0.42 -1.49 -15.11
CA PRO A 38 -0.31 -2.73 -14.90
C PRO A 38 0.16 -3.57 -13.71
N GLY A 39 1.44 -3.47 -13.34
CA GLY A 39 2.02 -4.28 -12.27
C GLY A 39 1.33 -4.09 -10.92
N VAL A 40 0.60 -2.98 -10.71
CA VAL A 40 -0.15 -2.73 -9.48
C VAL A 40 -1.22 -3.79 -9.21
N VAL A 41 -1.81 -4.42 -10.24
CA VAL A 41 -2.83 -5.44 -10.00
C VAL A 41 -2.25 -6.77 -9.52
N MET A 42 -0.94 -6.95 -9.68
CA MET A 42 -0.26 -8.20 -9.35
C MET A 42 0.20 -8.27 -7.89
N ILE A 43 0.17 -7.16 -7.15
CA ILE A 43 0.58 -7.19 -5.73
C ILE A 43 -0.55 -7.68 -4.83
N SER A 44 -0.17 -8.19 -3.66
CA SER A 44 -1.16 -8.51 -2.62
C SER A 44 -1.89 -7.24 -2.18
N VAL A 45 -3.23 -7.29 -2.21
CA VAL A 45 -4.06 -6.15 -1.84
C VAL A 45 -4.02 -5.96 -0.33
N GLU A 46 -4.25 -7.03 0.43
CA GLU A 46 -4.26 -7.02 1.88
C GLU A 46 -2.87 -6.78 2.48
N ASN A 47 -1.84 -7.42 1.94
CA ASN A 47 -0.52 -7.38 2.58
C ASN A 47 0.36 -6.21 2.11
N ARG A 48 0.11 -5.65 0.91
CA ARG A 48 0.98 -4.61 0.34
C ARG A 48 0.23 -3.35 -0.04
N LEU A 49 -0.84 -3.46 -0.82
CA LEU A 49 -1.53 -2.26 -1.31
C LEU A 49 -2.18 -1.47 -0.18
N LYS A 50 -3.07 -2.09 0.60
CA LYS A 50 -3.81 -1.40 1.67
C LYS A 50 -2.88 -0.80 2.74
N PRO A 51 -1.88 -1.53 3.31
CA PRO A 51 -1.01 -0.96 4.33
C PRO A 51 -0.22 0.26 3.82
N ARG A 52 0.24 0.22 2.57
CA ARG A 52 1.00 1.33 1.97
C ARG A 52 0.11 2.56 1.75
N LEU A 53 -1.12 2.38 1.27
CA LEU A 53 -2.06 3.50 1.11
C LEU A 53 -2.45 4.10 2.46
N GLN A 54 -2.61 3.27 3.50
CA GLN A 54 -2.86 3.75 4.87
C GLN A 54 -1.69 4.57 5.41
N VAL A 55 -0.45 4.10 5.23
CA VAL A 55 0.74 4.86 5.62
C VAL A 55 0.80 6.20 4.89
N LEU A 56 0.59 6.22 3.58
CA LEU A 56 0.58 7.47 2.80
C LEU A 56 -0.49 8.44 3.26
N LYS A 57 -1.69 7.94 3.58
CA LYS A 57 -2.77 8.75 4.14
C LYS A 57 -2.38 9.36 5.50
N ILE A 58 -1.78 8.57 6.39
CA ILE A 58 -1.30 9.08 7.68
C ILE A 58 -0.22 10.14 7.49
N LEU A 59 0.72 9.93 6.56
CA LEU A 59 1.77 10.91 6.26
C LEU A 59 1.17 12.21 5.71
N GLU A 60 0.15 12.12 4.87
CA GLU A 60 -0.59 13.29 4.37
C GLU A 60 -1.35 14.00 5.51
N ASP A 61 -2.07 13.27 6.35
CA ASP A 61 -2.80 13.81 7.50
C ASP A 61 -1.87 14.51 8.51
N LEU A 62 -0.60 14.09 8.58
CA LEU A 62 0.45 14.71 9.40
C LEU A 62 1.21 15.83 8.67
N ASN A 63 0.83 16.19 7.45
CA ASN A 63 1.51 17.14 6.58
C ASN A 63 3.00 16.81 6.32
N LEU A 64 3.35 15.53 6.37
CA LEU A 64 4.71 15.01 6.15
C LEU A 64 5.01 14.76 4.67
N ILE A 65 3.98 14.71 3.84
CA ILE A 65 4.09 14.66 2.38
C ILE A 65 3.17 15.71 1.77
N GLU A 66 3.69 16.47 0.81
CA GLU A 66 2.90 17.44 0.05
C GLU A 66 2.10 16.76 -1.07
N LYS A 67 2.61 15.63 -1.58
CA LYS A 67 2.02 14.91 -2.71
C LYS A 67 2.19 13.41 -2.56
N TRP A 68 1.16 12.68 -2.93
CA TRP A 68 1.21 11.23 -3.03
C TRP A 68 2.19 10.78 -4.12
N PRO A 69 2.94 9.70 -3.89
CA PRO A 69 3.87 9.18 -4.87
C PRO A 69 3.13 8.59 -6.08
N ALA A 70 3.80 8.56 -7.23
CA ALA A 70 3.26 7.84 -8.38
C ALA A 70 3.04 6.35 -8.04
N ILE A 71 1.97 5.77 -8.59
CA ILE A 71 1.50 4.40 -8.27
C ILE A 71 2.58 3.34 -8.40
N TRP A 72 3.56 3.54 -9.29
CA TRP A 72 4.69 2.64 -9.46
C TRP A 72 5.57 2.51 -8.23
N ASN A 73 5.76 3.59 -7.46
CA ASN A 73 6.46 3.50 -6.18
C ASN A 73 5.68 2.65 -5.17
N VAL A 74 4.35 2.66 -5.24
CA VAL A 74 3.49 1.91 -4.31
C VAL A 74 3.57 0.41 -4.55
N TYR A 75 3.70 -0.07 -5.79
CA TYR A 75 3.75 -1.51 -6.06
C TYR A 75 5.18 -2.05 -6.27
N LEU A 76 6.08 -1.27 -6.86
CA LEU A 76 7.42 -1.73 -7.24
C LEU A 76 8.41 -1.66 -6.07
N ALA A 77 8.23 -0.73 -5.12
CA ALA A 77 9.15 -0.63 -3.99
C ALA A 77 9.08 -1.89 -3.12
N THR A 78 10.24 -2.39 -2.69
CA THR A 78 10.31 -3.38 -1.59
C THR A 78 9.85 -2.74 -0.29
N ASP A 79 9.57 -3.53 0.74
CA ASP A 79 9.15 -2.99 2.04
C ASP A 79 10.25 -2.12 2.68
N ASP A 80 11.52 -2.54 2.55
CA ASP A 80 12.68 -1.76 2.97
C ASP A 80 12.79 -0.43 2.22
N LEU A 81 12.66 -0.45 0.89
CA LEU A 81 12.74 0.77 0.09
C LEU A 81 11.57 1.71 0.38
N PHE A 82 10.37 1.18 0.57
CA PHE A 82 9.19 1.97 0.94
C PHE A 82 9.39 2.64 2.31
N THR A 83 9.88 1.89 3.29
CA THR A 83 10.17 2.40 4.64
C THR A 83 11.27 3.46 4.60
N LYS A 84 12.38 3.22 3.92
CA LYS A 84 13.47 4.19 3.79
C LYS A 84 13.06 5.46 3.06
N LYS A 85 12.13 5.36 2.12
CA LYS A 85 11.70 6.51 1.31
C LYS A 85 10.61 7.34 2.00
N PHE A 86 9.67 6.71 2.69
CA PHE A 86 8.49 7.38 3.24
C PHE A 86 8.43 7.42 4.76
N LEU A 87 9.12 6.52 5.46
CA LEU A 87 9.09 6.48 6.93
C LEU A 87 10.37 7.05 7.54
N ALA A 88 11.55 6.68 7.04
CA ALA A 88 12.82 7.12 7.63
C ALA A 88 13.06 8.65 7.60
N PRO A 89 12.77 9.39 6.51
CA PRO A 89 12.97 10.84 6.48
C PRO A 89 11.97 11.56 7.40
N ASN A 90 10.77 11.00 7.52
CA ASN A 90 9.67 11.56 8.31
C ASN A 90 9.79 11.27 9.81
N LEU A 91 10.49 10.18 10.20
CA LEU A 91 10.86 9.92 11.59
C LEU A 91 11.96 10.86 12.09
N ASN A 92 12.91 11.19 11.21
CA ASN A 92 14.10 11.96 11.60
C ASN A 92 13.88 13.48 11.58
N ALA A 93 12.96 13.98 10.75
CA ALA A 93 12.69 15.42 10.62
C ALA A 93 11.79 15.98 11.74
N HIS A 94 10.95 15.16 12.36
CA HIS A 94 9.98 15.57 13.40
C HIS A 94 10.17 14.78 14.69
N GLY A 95 11.39 14.83 15.22
CA GLY A 95 11.95 13.96 16.27
C GLY A 95 11.18 13.74 17.59
N ASP A 96 9.92 14.14 17.74
CA ASP A 96 9.10 13.88 18.94
C ASP A 96 7.62 13.58 18.65
N ALA A 97 7.19 13.50 17.39
CA ALA A 97 5.83 13.02 17.11
C ALA A 97 5.85 11.50 17.25
N HIS A 98 5.31 10.99 18.36
CA HIS A 98 4.99 9.60 18.62
C HIS A 98 4.32 8.97 17.40
N PHE A 99 5.11 8.50 16.43
CA PHE A 99 4.66 7.76 15.27
C PHE A 99 4.03 6.51 15.87
N PRO A 100 2.70 6.32 15.79
CA PRO A 100 2.11 5.18 16.45
C PRO A 100 2.37 3.98 15.53
N VAL A 101 3.61 3.50 15.52
CA VAL A 101 4.01 2.23 14.92
C VAL A 101 3.10 1.12 15.48
N ASN A 102 2.71 1.25 16.75
CA ASN A 102 1.71 0.42 17.41
C ASN A 102 0.30 0.47 16.79
N LYS A 103 -0.08 1.53 16.06
CA LYS A 103 -1.36 1.63 15.34
C LYS A 103 -1.27 0.97 13.95
N LEU A 104 -0.08 0.92 13.36
CA LEU A 104 0.19 0.21 12.11
C LEU A 104 0.28 -1.32 12.32
N LEU A 105 0.83 -1.76 13.46
CA LEU A 105 1.01 -3.18 13.77
C LEU A 105 -0.24 -3.87 14.35
N LYS A 106 -1.27 -3.12 14.79
CA LYS A 106 -2.49 -3.68 15.42
C LYS A 106 -3.63 -3.99 14.45
N GLN A 107 -3.46 -3.85 13.13
CA GLN A 107 -4.51 -4.17 12.14
C GLN A 107 -4.22 -5.39 11.26
N GLY A 108 -3.28 -6.26 11.68
CA GLY A 108 -3.15 -7.60 11.11
C GLY A 108 -4.07 -8.60 11.83
N PRO A 109 -4.78 -9.50 11.12
CA PRO A 109 -5.64 -10.49 11.75
C PRO A 109 -4.79 -11.64 12.26
N SER A 110 -4.37 -11.60 13.53
CA SER A 110 -4.00 -12.83 14.25
C SER A 110 -3.94 -12.60 15.76
N SER A 111 -5.12 -12.62 16.37
CA SER A 111 -5.26 -13.12 17.73
C SER A 111 -6.50 -14.02 17.78
N ASN A 112 -6.40 -15.16 17.09
CA ASN A 112 -7.16 -16.36 17.41
C ASN A 112 -6.14 -17.49 17.61
N ILE A 113 -5.47 -17.45 18.76
CA ILE A 113 -4.76 -18.61 19.31
C ILE A 113 -5.32 -18.80 20.72
N ALA A 114 -6.57 -19.26 20.79
CA ALA A 114 -7.20 -19.73 22.03
C ALA A 114 -8.38 -20.64 21.68
N ALA A 115 -8.11 -21.76 21.01
CA ALA A 115 -9.03 -22.89 20.91
C ALA A 115 -8.28 -24.18 20.59
N VAL A 116 -7.31 -24.54 21.44
CA VAL A 116 -6.87 -25.93 21.60
C VAL A 116 -6.69 -26.14 23.10
N GLN A 117 -7.73 -26.68 23.73
CA GLN A 117 -7.63 -27.54 24.89
C GLN A 117 -8.93 -28.36 24.91
N SER A 118 -8.85 -29.50 24.23
CA SER A 118 -9.59 -30.71 24.62
C SER A 118 -8.86 -31.37 25.78
#